data_AF-A0AAE1FRA6-F1
#
_entry.id   AF-A0AAE1FRA6-F1
#
_cell.length_a   1.000
_cell.length_b   1.000
_cell.length_c   1.000
_cell.angle_alpha   90.00
_cell.angle_beta   90.00
_cell.angle_gamma   90.00
#
_symmetry.space_group_name_H-M   'P 1'
#
loop_
_entity.id
_entity.type
_entity.pdbx_description
1 polymer ?
#
loop_
_entity_poly.entity_id
_entity_poly.type
_entity_poly.pdbx_seq_one_letter_code
_entity_poly.pdbx_strand_id
1 'polypeptide(L)'
;MVAELTRLGQTLTMVKRIHWLVAEDSPACSPVIASLLHRLGLPFTHLATPMPEVYRRERYVPRGVSNRRAALQWVKEEGHDHGVLFFLDDDNAIDVRLFEEMRHTKTVSMWPVGLIGDYTVSSPIVRDGKVVGFYDGWPAGRKFQVDMAGFSVGVGYIKKQKRPTMPYIAGYEEDGFLKSLNLTLKDIEVRANGCTEVLVWHTRTAKNPTRAIRLPPDKHTHDNIRGLVENMKHLGMIK
;
A
#
# COMPACT_ATOMS: atom_id res chain seq x y z
N MET A 1 -1.61 -12.85 -2.54
CA MET A 1 -2.27 -12.24 -1.38
C MET A 1 -1.74 -12.78 -0.05
N VAL A 2 -2.06 -13.99 0.42
CA VAL A 2 -1.61 -14.41 1.78
C VAL A 2 -0.08 -14.43 1.94
N ALA A 3 0.65 -14.89 0.93
CA ALA A 3 2.12 -14.83 0.92
C ALA A 3 2.65 -13.38 1.00
N GLU A 4 2.03 -12.46 0.26
CA GLU A 4 2.36 -11.03 0.22
C GLU A 4 2.16 -10.38 1.58
N LEU A 5 0.96 -10.54 2.14
CA LEU A 5 0.63 -10.03 3.47
C LEU A 5 1.49 -10.69 4.56
N THR A 6 1.92 -11.93 4.39
CA THR A 6 2.81 -12.59 5.35
C THR A 6 4.18 -11.91 5.36
N ARG A 7 4.83 -11.73 4.20
CA ARG A 7 6.17 -11.08 4.14
C ARG A 7 6.11 -9.63 4.59
N LEU A 8 5.07 -8.90 4.18
CA LEU A 8 4.89 -7.51 4.56
C LEU A 8 4.62 -7.42 6.06
N GLY A 9 3.64 -8.17 6.56
CA GLY A 9 3.29 -8.19 7.98
C GLY A 9 4.47 -8.55 8.88
N GLN A 10 5.29 -9.54 8.50
CA GLN A 10 6.54 -9.87 9.22
C GLN A 10 7.52 -8.70 9.24
N THR A 11 7.66 -7.97 8.13
CA THR A 11 8.49 -6.74 8.09
C THR A 11 7.96 -5.69 9.06
N LEU A 12 6.64 -5.48 9.09
CA LEU A 12 6.00 -4.50 9.97
C LEU A 12 6.14 -4.85 11.46
N THR A 13 6.33 -6.11 11.84
CA THR A 13 6.59 -6.49 13.25
C THR A 13 7.87 -5.88 13.83
N MET A 14 8.81 -5.47 12.97
CA MET A 14 10.04 -4.80 13.38
C MET A 14 9.83 -3.30 13.67
N VAL A 15 8.69 -2.73 13.31
CA VAL A 15 8.40 -1.29 13.40
C VAL A 15 7.65 -0.97 14.69
N LYS A 16 8.19 -0.04 15.48
CA LYS A 16 7.53 0.42 16.71
C LYS A 16 6.42 1.41 16.40
N ARG A 17 5.33 1.35 17.19
CA ARG A 17 4.19 2.28 17.14
C ARG A 17 3.58 2.34 15.74
N ILE A 18 3.19 1.18 15.23
CA ILE A 18 2.53 1.02 13.95
C ILE A 18 1.10 0.50 14.17
N HIS A 19 0.17 0.94 13.33
CA HIS A 19 -1.17 0.40 13.24
C HIS A 19 -1.45 0.06 11.78
N TRP A 20 -1.71 -1.21 11.49
CA TRP A 20 -1.85 -1.69 10.12
C TRP A 20 -3.32 -1.66 9.67
N LEU A 21 -3.64 -0.80 8.71
CA LEU A 21 -4.94 -0.76 8.05
C LEU A 21 -4.94 -1.72 6.86
N VAL A 22 -5.65 -2.84 6.98
CA VAL A 22 -5.75 -3.84 5.92
C VAL A 22 -7.17 -3.80 5.34
N ALA A 23 -7.28 -3.29 4.11
CA ALA A 23 -8.55 -3.15 3.40
C ALA A 23 -8.59 -4.09 2.20
N GLU A 24 -9.60 -4.95 2.14
CA GLU A 24 -9.81 -5.93 1.09
C GLU A 24 -10.81 -5.43 0.04
N ASP A 25 -10.53 -5.62 -1.26
CA ASP A 25 -11.55 -5.47 -2.32
C ASP A 25 -12.47 -6.70 -2.32
N SER A 26 -13.30 -6.78 -1.28
CA SER A 26 -14.22 -7.88 -1.00
C SER A 26 -15.45 -7.33 -0.25
N PRO A 27 -16.65 -7.91 -0.44
CA PRO A 27 -17.84 -7.53 0.32
C PRO A 27 -17.74 -7.90 1.82
N ALA A 28 -16.83 -8.79 2.19
CA ALA A 28 -16.62 -9.20 3.58
C ALA A 28 -15.13 -9.48 3.86
N CYS A 29 -14.74 -9.30 5.13
CA CYS A 29 -13.39 -9.61 5.60
C CYS A 29 -13.13 -11.13 5.54
N SER A 30 -12.02 -11.54 4.93
CA SER A 30 -11.70 -12.96 4.77
C SER A 30 -11.15 -13.57 6.08
N PRO A 31 -11.64 -14.76 6.50
CA PRO A 31 -11.16 -15.41 7.74
C PRO A 31 -9.65 -15.72 7.72
N VAL A 32 -9.11 -16.03 6.54
CA VAL A 32 -7.68 -16.32 6.35
C VAL A 32 -6.80 -15.09 6.63
N ILE A 33 -7.23 -13.90 6.20
CA ILE A 33 -6.52 -12.65 6.51
C ILE A 33 -6.70 -12.29 7.97
N ALA A 34 -7.91 -12.40 8.53
CA ALA A 34 -8.14 -12.15 9.95
C ALA A 34 -7.23 -13.03 10.83
N SER A 35 -7.14 -14.34 10.54
CA SER A 35 -6.25 -15.26 11.25
C SER A 35 -4.77 -14.87 11.13
N LEU A 36 -4.33 -14.46 9.93
CA LEU A 36 -2.97 -13.95 9.71
C LEU A 36 -2.69 -12.72 10.58
N LEU A 37 -3.60 -11.73 10.58
CA LEU A 37 -3.43 -10.49 11.34
C LEU A 37 -3.35 -10.75 12.85
N HIS A 38 -4.24 -11.61 13.38
CA HIS A 38 -4.18 -12.03 14.78
C HIS A 38 -2.87 -12.74 15.13
N ARG A 39 -2.37 -13.61 14.25
CA ARG A 39 -1.11 -14.34 14.45
C ARG A 39 0.11 -13.43 14.44
N LEU A 40 0.10 -12.35 13.65
CA LEU A 40 1.20 -11.39 13.58
C LEU A 40 1.31 -10.51 14.85
N GLY A 41 0.21 -10.35 15.61
CA GLY A 41 0.21 -9.64 16.89
C GLY A 41 0.41 -8.12 16.78
N LEU A 42 0.38 -7.56 15.57
CA LEU A 42 0.43 -6.12 15.33
C LEU A 42 -0.94 -5.48 15.61
N PRO A 43 -1.01 -4.23 16.10
CA PRO A 43 -2.26 -3.47 16.08
C PRO A 43 -2.76 -3.32 14.64
N PHE A 44 -4.03 -3.64 14.40
CA PHE A 44 -4.59 -3.60 13.05
C PHE A 44 -6.06 -3.17 13.04
N THR A 45 -6.52 -2.74 11.88
CA THR A 45 -7.95 -2.63 11.55
C THR A 45 -8.18 -3.30 10.20
N HIS A 46 -9.18 -4.18 10.15
CA HIS A 46 -9.49 -4.99 8.98
C HIS A 46 -10.80 -4.51 8.34
N LEU A 47 -10.74 -4.07 7.08
CA LEU A 47 -11.85 -3.44 6.36
C LEU A 47 -12.24 -4.24 5.11
N ALA A 48 -13.54 -4.33 4.85
CA ALA A 48 -14.11 -4.88 3.62
C ALA A 48 -14.62 -3.73 2.73
N THR A 49 -14.00 -3.53 1.57
CA THR A 49 -14.13 -2.31 0.77
C THR A 49 -14.23 -2.63 -0.71
N PRO A 50 -15.34 -3.23 -1.16
CA PRO A 50 -15.46 -3.67 -2.55
C PRO A 50 -15.37 -2.49 -3.52
N MET A 51 -14.62 -2.68 -4.60
CA MET A 51 -14.58 -1.76 -5.72
C MET A 51 -15.94 -1.69 -6.41
N PRO A 52 -16.51 -0.49 -6.65
CA PRO A 52 -17.74 -0.35 -7.42
C PRO A 52 -17.62 -1.00 -8.80
N GLU A 53 -18.66 -1.71 -9.22
CA GLU A 53 -18.67 -2.51 -10.45
C GLU A 53 -18.36 -1.69 -11.71
N VAL A 54 -18.77 -0.42 -11.73
CA VAL A 54 -18.50 0.50 -12.85
C VAL A 54 -17.01 0.61 -13.17
N TYR A 55 -16.14 0.61 -12.14
CA TYR A 55 -14.69 0.74 -12.32
C TYR A 55 -13.99 -0.60 -12.63
N ARG A 56 -14.66 -1.73 -12.39
CA ARG A 56 -14.10 -3.06 -12.71
C ARG A 56 -14.02 -3.33 -14.21
N ARG A 57 -14.85 -2.64 -14.99
CA ARG A 57 -15.00 -2.83 -16.44
C ARG A 57 -14.19 -1.85 -17.29
N GLU A 58 -13.47 -0.95 -16.64
CA GLU A 58 -12.60 0.02 -17.30
C GLU A 58 -11.42 -0.68 -17.99
N ARG A 59 -10.95 -0.10 -19.11
CA ARG A 59 -9.76 -0.61 -19.82
C ARG A 59 -8.53 -0.57 -18.92
N TYR A 60 -8.41 0.49 -18.12
CA TYR A 60 -7.37 0.65 -17.11
C TYR A 60 -8.04 0.75 -15.74
N VAL A 61 -8.04 -0.37 -15.01
CA VAL A 61 -8.73 -0.48 -13.72
C VAL A 61 -7.94 0.25 -12.63
N PRO A 62 -8.52 1.26 -11.95
CA PRO A 62 -7.86 1.99 -10.85
C PRO A 62 -7.88 1.17 -9.56
N ARG A 63 -6.93 0.25 -9.43
CA ARG A 63 -6.89 -0.73 -8.34
C ARG A 63 -6.62 -0.09 -6.98
N GLY A 64 -7.29 -0.60 -5.95
CA GLY A 64 -7.04 -0.21 -4.55
C GLY A 64 -7.67 1.12 -4.12
N VAL A 65 -8.32 1.88 -5.02
CA VAL A 65 -8.90 3.19 -4.66
C VAL A 65 -9.97 3.07 -3.57
N SER A 66 -10.88 2.09 -3.62
CA SER A 66 -11.86 1.85 -2.54
C SER A 66 -11.17 1.63 -1.19
N ASN A 67 -10.14 0.80 -1.20
CA ASN A 67 -9.39 0.39 -0.02
C ASN A 67 -8.69 1.59 0.61
N ARG A 68 -7.97 2.38 -0.20
CA ARG A 68 -7.27 3.60 0.23
C ARG A 68 -8.25 4.66 0.72
N ARG A 69 -9.42 4.83 0.10
CA ARG A 69 -10.45 5.78 0.54
C ARG A 69 -11.08 5.38 1.87
N ALA A 70 -11.34 4.10 2.09
CA ALA A 70 -11.85 3.61 3.37
C ALA A 70 -10.81 3.76 4.50
N ALA A 71 -9.55 3.43 4.22
CA ALA A 71 -8.45 3.66 5.16
C ALA A 71 -8.30 5.16 5.48
N LEU A 72 -8.41 6.03 4.48
CA LEU A 72 -8.40 7.49 4.67
C LEU A 72 -9.56 7.96 5.55
N GLN A 73 -10.76 7.41 5.37
CA GLN A 73 -11.91 7.73 6.22
C GLN A 73 -11.65 7.31 7.67
N TRP A 74 -11.17 6.09 7.89
CA TRP A 74 -10.81 5.60 9.22
C TRP A 74 -9.75 6.51 9.87
N VAL A 75 -8.72 6.93 9.13
CA VAL A 75 -7.69 7.84 9.64
C VAL A 75 -8.26 9.20 10.05
N LYS A 76 -9.27 9.71 9.34
CA LYS A 76 -9.93 10.97 9.71
C LYS A 76 -10.73 10.85 10.99
N GLU A 77 -11.35 9.71 11.23
CA GLU A 77 -12.21 9.45 12.40
C GLU A 77 -11.37 9.07 13.62
N GLU A 78 -10.48 8.09 13.46
CA GLU A 78 -9.82 7.39 14.57
C GLU A 78 -8.31 7.69 14.66
N GLY A 79 -7.70 8.23 13.60
CA GLY A 79 -6.25 8.44 13.55
C GLY A 79 -5.76 9.51 14.55
N HIS A 80 -4.66 9.27 15.25
CA HIS A 80 -4.07 10.30 16.12
C HIS A 80 -3.51 11.48 15.33
N ASP A 81 -3.69 12.71 15.82
CA ASP A 81 -3.23 13.94 15.13
C ASP A 81 -1.71 13.99 14.92
N HIS A 82 -0.95 13.33 15.80
CA HIS A 82 0.51 13.17 15.70
C HIS A 82 0.93 11.92 14.90
N GLY A 83 -0.02 11.20 14.31
CA GLY A 83 0.23 10.06 13.45
C GLY A 83 0.61 10.45 12.02
N VAL A 84 1.04 9.45 11.25
CA VAL A 84 1.40 9.58 9.84
C VAL A 84 0.68 8.48 9.06
N LEU A 85 0.08 8.85 7.93
CA LEU A 85 -0.50 7.93 6.96
C LEU A 85 0.53 7.65 5.87
N PHE A 86 0.78 6.37 5.61
CA PHE A 86 1.61 5.88 4.52
C PHE A 86 0.85 4.79 3.76
N PHE A 87 0.77 4.92 2.44
CA PHE A 87 0.16 3.91 1.58
C PHE A 87 1.24 2.97 1.07
N LEU A 88 1.05 1.66 1.29
CA LEU A 88 1.98 0.64 0.85
C LEU A 88 1.20 -0.54 0.27
N ASP A 89 1.44 -0.82 -1.01
CA ASP A 89 0.80 -1.96 -1.68
C ASP A 89 1.41 -3.28 -1.17
N ASP A 90 0.62 -4.36 -1.21
CA ASP A 90 0.98 -5.63 -0.55
C ASP A 90 2.19 -6.32 -1.18
N ASP A 91 2.50 -6.00 -2.45
CA ASP A 91 3.59 -6.58 -3.21
C ASP A 91 4.89 -5.77 -3.18
N ASN A 92 4.89 -4.58 -2.58
CA ASN A 92 6.07 -3.73 -2.46
C ASN A 92 7.09 -4.31 -1.47
N ALA A 93 8.36 -3.92 -1.65
CA ALA A 93 9.43 -4.19 -0.69
C ALA A 93 9.86 -2.89 -0.02
N ILE A 94 10.09 -2.93 1.30
CA ILE A 94 10.40 -1.74 2.10
C ILE A 94 11.54 -2.02 3.07
N ASP A 95 12.46 -1.06 3.18
CA ASP A 95 13.46 -1.02 4.25
C ASP A 95 12.83 -0.40 5.50
N VAL A 96 12.96 -1.07 6.65
CA VAL A 96 12.38 -0.60 7.91
C VAL A 96 12.86 0.80 8.33
N ARG A 97 14.04 1.23 7.85
CA ARG A 97 14.55 2.60 8.06
C ARG A 97 13.59 3.67 7.54
N LEU A 98 12.83 3.38 6.49
CA LEU A 98 11.86 4.34 5.92
C LEU A 98 10.76 4.72 6.93
N PHE A 99 10.39 3.82 7.83
CA PHE A 99 9.40 4.13 8.87
C PHE A 99 9.91 5.17 9.87
N GLU A 100 11.23 5.22 10.12
CA GLU A 100 11.80 6.27 10.96
C GLU A 100 11.91 7.60 10.22
N GLU A 101 12.20 7.59 8.92
CA GLU A 101 12.18 8.79 8.06
C GLU A 101 10.79 9.46 8.07
N MET A 102 9.73 8.68 7.86
CA MET A 102 8.36 9.20 7.78
C MET A 102 7.74 9.51 9.14
N ARG A 103 8.28 9.01 10.25
CA ARG A 103 7.68 9.17 11.60
C ARG A 103 7.49 10.63 11.99
N HIS A 104 8.26 11.53 11.38
CA HIS A 104 8.30 12.95 11.69
C HIS A 104 7.56 13.83 10.67
N THR A 105 6.79 13.23 9.75
CA THR A 105 6.01 13.98 8.77
C THR A 105 4.95 14.86 9.42
N LYS A 106 4.97 16.17 9.14
CA LYS A 106 3.96 17.12 9.61
C LYS A 106 2.94 17.44 8.53
N THR A 107 3.40 17.70 7.30
CA THR A 107 2.57 17.95 6.12
C THR A 107 2.61 16.74 5.20
N VAL A 108 3.56 16.71 4.27
CA VAL A 108 3.82 15.62 3.35
C VAL A 108 5.33 15.40 3.30
N SER A 109 5.78 14.17 3.48
CA SER A 109 7.18 13.80 3.25
C SER A 109 7.29 13.01 1.96
N MET A 110 8.39 13.17 1.22
CA MET A 110 8.63 12.46 -0.03
C MET A 110 10.05 11.92 -0.12
N TRP A 111 10.21 10.83 -0.87
CA TRP A 111 11.45 10.10 -1.09
C TRP A 111 11.44 9.33 -2.42
N PRO A 112 12.61 8.82 -2.89
CA PRO A 112 12.69 7.98 -4.07
C PRO A 112 12.03 6.60 -3.89
N VAL A 113 11.41 6.10 -4.95
CA VAL A 113 10.90 4.72 -5.07
C VAL A 113 11.61 4.02 -6.21
N GLY A 114 12.20 2.85 -5.93
CA GLY A 114 12.90 2.06 -6.92
C GLY A 114 12.00 1.12 -7.72
N LEU A 115 12.52 0.62 -8.84
CA LEU A 115 11.88 -0.33 -9.77
C LEU A 115 10.57 0.17 -10.39
N ILE A 116 10.48 1.49 -10.64
CA ILE A 116 9.33 2.11 -11.30
C ILE A 116 9.50 2.09 -12.82
N GLY A 117 8.68 1.26 -13.48
CA GLY A 117 8.57 1.20 -14.94
C GLY A 117 9.93 1.12 -15.65
N ASP A 118 10.04 1.79 -16.80
CA ASP A 118 11.26 1.79 -17.63
C ASP A 118 12.36 2.71 -17.07
N TYR A 119 12.04 3.57 -16.09
CA TYR A 119 12.91 4.63 -15.60
C TYR A 119 13.65 4.24 -14.31
N THR A 120 13.39 3.05 -13.79
CA THR A 120 14.02 2.43 -12.61
C THR A 120 13.80 3.15 -11.28
N VAL A 121 13.41 4.43 -11.29
CA VAL A 121 13.17 5.24 -10.10
C VAL A 121 12.11 6.32 -10.37
N SER A 122 11.25 6.56 -9.39
CA SER A 122 10.40 7.76 -9.28
C SER A 122 10.90 8.57 -8.09
N SER A 123 11.27 9.83 -8.28
CA SER A 123 11.90 10.64 -7.23
C SER A 123 11.56 12.13 -7.33
N PRO A 124 11.40 12.85 -6.20
CA PRO A 124 11.51 14.29 -6.19
C PRO A 124 12.87 14.75 -6.71
N ILE A 125 12.90 15.86 -7.46
CA ILE A 125 14.14 16.58 -7.81
C ILE A 125 14.36 17.62 -6.71
N VAL A 126 15.46 17.49 -5.99
CA VAL A 126 15.78 18.33 -4.84
C VAL A 126 16.91 19.30 -5.20
N ARG A 127 16.73 20.59 -4.88
CA ARG A 127 17.75 21.64 -4.96
C ARG A 127 17.71 22.46 -3.67
N ASP A 128 18.86 22.64 -3.03
CA ASP A 128 18.99 23.37 -1.76
C ASP A 128 18.00 22.90 -0.69
N GLY A 129 17.82 21.57 -0.60
CA GLY A 129 16.90 20.93 0.35
C GLY A 129 15.41 21.08 0.03
N LYS A 130 15.05 21.61 -1.14
CA LYS A 130 13.65 21.84 -1.55
C LYS A 130 13.32 21.10 -2.83
N VAL A 131 12.08 20.64 -2.94
CA VAL A 131 11.56 20.02 -4.16
C VAL A 131 11.31 21.09 -5.22
N VAL A 132 11.93 20.93 -6.39
CA VAL A 132 11.78 21.83 -7.55
C VAL A 132 11.08 21.17 -8.74
N GLY A 133 10.85 19.86 -8.66
CA GLY A 133 10.22 19.06 -9.70
C GLY A 133 10.26 17.58 -9.35
N PHE A 134 9.99 16.74 -10.33
CA PHE A 134 9.97 15.29 -10.17
C PHE A 134 10.68 14.63 -11.35
N TYR A 135 11.42 13.57 -11.03
CA TYR A 135 12.00 12.65 -11.98
C TYR A 135 11.11 11.40 -11.97
N ASP A 136 10.22 11.31 -12.94
CA ASP A 136 9.30 10.19 -13.08
C ASP A 136 9.11 9.85 -14.55
N GLY A 137 8.97 8.56 -14.82
CA GLY A 137 8.98 8.01 -16.16
C GLY A 137 7.76 8.29 -17.02
N TRP A 138 6.76 8.93 -16.43
CA TRP A 138 5.46 9.10 -17.07
C TRP A 138 5.03 10.57 -17.06
N PRO A 139 5.46 11.35 -18.06
CA PRO A 139 5.05 12.75 -18.21
C PRO A 139 3.60 12.84 -18.73
N ALA A 140 2.63 12.69 -17.83
CA ALA A 140 1.20 12.81 -18.11
C ALA A 140 0.60 14.17 -17.69
N GLY A 141 1.44 15.21 -17.55
CA GLY A 141 1.01 16.54 -17.09
C GLY A 141 0.52 16.58 -15.63
N ARG A 142 0.90 15.59 -14.81
CA ARG A 142 0.57 15.53 -13.37
C ARG A 142 1.34 16.61 -12.61
N LYS A 143 0.70 17.18 -11.58
CA LYS A 143 1.33 18.18 -10.68
C LYS A 143 2.32 17.49 -9.76
N PHE A 144 1.93 16.33 -9.24
CA PHE A 144 2.77 15.46 -8.41
C PHE A 144 3.03 14.17 -9.16
N GLN A 145 4.25 14.02 -9.69
CA GLN A 145 4.68 12.86 -10.44
C GLN A 145 5.49 11.96 -9.51
N VAL A 146 4.78 11.23 -8.66
CA VAL A 146 5.34 10.31 -7.68
C VAL A 146 4.54 9.02 -7.69
N ASP A 147 5.19 7.95 -7.27
CA ASP A 147 4.54 6.68 -6.95
C ASP A 147 3.82 6.74 -5.59
N MET A 148 2.80 5.89 -5.40
CA MET A 148 2.03 5.80 -4.15
C MET A 148 2.91 5.54 -2.92
N ALA A 149 3.96 4.73 -3.07
CA ALA A 149 4.89 4.40 -1.98
C ALA A 149 5.95 5.50 -1.75
N GLY A 150 5.94 6.58 -2.54
CA GLY A 150 6.94 7.65 -2.52
C GLY A 150 6.66 8.79 -1.54
N PHE A 151 5.56 8.72 -0.78
CA PHE A 151 5.18 9.78 0.14
C PHE A 151 4.40 9.30 1.36
N SER A 152 4.46 10.08 2.44
CA SER A 152 3.56 9.99 3.60
C SER A 152 2.92 11.33 3.90
N VAL A 153 1.82 11.32 4.65
CA VAL A 153 1.07 12.54 5.02
C VAL A 153 0.78 12.54 6.52
N GLY A 154 1.02 13.68 7.18
CA GLY A 154 0.68 13.85 8.59
C GLY A 154 -0.83 13.78 8.82
N VAL A 155 -1.28 12.96 9.77
CA VAL A 155 -2.72 12.76 10.05
C VAL A 155 -3.38 14.05 10.52
N GLY A 156 -2.72 14.82 11.38
CA GLY A 156 -3.20 16.15 11.79
C GLY A 156 -3.32 17.14 10.63
N TYR A 157 -2.55 16.97 9.55
CA TYR A 157 -2.74 17.76 8.32
C TYR A 157 -3.92 17.27 7.50
N ILE A 158 -4.11 15.95 7.34
CA ILE A 158 -5.26 15.35 6.65
C ILE A 158 -6.58 15.82 7.28
N LYS A 159 -6.67 15.79 8.62
CA LYS A 159 -7.89 16.17 9.36
C LYS A 159 -8.30 17.63 9.16
N LYS A 160 -7.36 18.52 8.83
CA LYS A 160 -7.64 19.93 8.51
C LYS A 160 -8.18 20.12 7.08
N GLN A 161 -8.04 19.13 6.21
CA GLN A 161 -8.50 19.23 4.83
C GLN A 161 -10.00 18.98 4.73
N LYS A 162 -10.68 19.81 3.93
CA LYS A 162 -12.15 19.74 3.80
C LYS A 162 -12.61 18.38 3.26
N ARG A 163 -12.00 17.90 2.17
CA ARG A 163 -12.38 16.66 1.48
C ARG A 163 -11.16 15.96 0.84
N PRO A 164 -10.23 15.42 1.65
CA PRO A 164 -9.14 14.62 1.12
C PRO A 164 -9.73 13.34 0.49
N THR A 165 -9.36 13.03 -0.75
CA THR A 165 -9.88 11.86 -1.46
C THR A 165 -8.98 11.47 -2.63
N MET A 166 -9.13 10.24 -3.10
CA MET A 166 -8.47 9.71 -4.28
C MET A 166 -9.49 9.52 -5.42
N PRO A 167 -9.16 9.89 -6.67
CA PRO A 167 -10.04 9.66 -7.81
C PRO A 167 -9.95 8.20 -8.30
N TYR A 168 -11.03 7.70 -8.90
CA TYR A 168 -11.02 6.44 -9.65
C TYR A 168 -10.55 6.70 -11.09
N ILE A 169 -9.31 7.16 -11.25
CA ILE A 169 -8.71 7.47 -12.56
C ILE A 169 -7.31 6.88 -12.57
N ALA A 170 -7.11 5.83 -13.36
CA ALA A 170 -5.84 5.11 -13.43
C ALA A 170 -4.69 6.04 -13.85
N GLY A 171 -3.61 6.03 -13.04
CA GLY A 171 -2.44 6.88 -13.17
C GLY A 171 -2.57 8.27 -12.54
N TYR A 172 -3.76 8.66 -12.06
CA TYR A 172 -4.02 9.96 -11.44
C TYR A 172 -4.44 9.84 -9.97
N GLU A 173 -4.34 8.64 -9.39
CA GLU A 173 -4.68 8.37 -8.00
C GLU A 173 -3.87 9.24 -7.03
N GLU A 174 -2.54 9.19 -7.11
CA GLU A 174 -1.60 9.92 -6.25
C GLU A 174 -1.74 11.43 -6.47
N ASP A 175 -1.73 11.85 -7.74
CA ASP A 175 -1.82 13.27 -8.12
C ASP A 175 -3.15 13.88 -7.66
N GLY A 176 -4.25 13.16 -7.84
CA GLY A 176 -5.57 13.59 -7.37
C GLY A 176 -5.64 13.66 -5.85
N PHE A 177 -5.06 12.69 -5.15
CA PHE A 177 -5.00 12.71 -3.68
C PHE A 177 -4.18 13.89 -3.17
N LEU A 178 -2.94 14.08 -3.64
CA LEU A 178 -2.08 15.17 -3.21
C LEU A 178 -2.65 16.56 -3.57
N LYS A 179 -3.33 16.68 -4.72
CA LYS A 179 -4.09 17.90 -5.06
C LYS A 179 -5.24 18.17 -4.08
N SER A 180 -5.95 17.13 -3.63
CA SER A 180 -7.06 17.27 -2.66
C SER A 180 -6.60 17.78 -1.29
N LEU A 181 -5.31 17.69 -0.99
CA LEU A 181 -4.69 18.17 0.24
C LEU A 181 -4.25 19.64 0.19
N ASN A 182 -4.48 20.34 -0.92
CA ASN A 182 -4.08 21.74 -1.13
C ASN A 182 -2.56 21.99 -0.95
N LEU A 183 -1.74 21.02 -1.36
CA LEU A 183 -0.28 21.08 -1.24
C LEU A 183 0.37 21.90 -2.36
N THR A 184 1.49 22.53 -2.04
CA THR A 184 2.47 23.09 -2.97
C THR A 184 3.82 22.39 -2.82
N LEU A 185 4.75 22.59 -3.77
CA LEU A 185 6.08 21.98 -3.66
C LEU A 185 6.86 22.45 -2.43
N LYS A 186 6.54 23.64 -1.90
CA LYS A 186 7.18 24.21 -0.71
C LYS A 186 6.76 23.50 0.58
N ASP A 187 5.63 22.80 0.56
CA ASP A 187 5.10 22.07 1.70
C ASP A 187 5.70 20.66 1.83
N ILE A 188 6.53 20.23 0.85
CA ILE A 188 7.13 18.91 0.82
C ILE A 188 8.37 18.86 1.71
N GLU A 189 8.36 17.94 2.67
CA GLU A 189 9.47 17.60 3.54
C GLU A 189 10.34 16.52 2.87
N VAL A 190 11.57 16.86 2.52
CA VAL A 190 12.51 15.92 1.86
C VAL A 190 13.06 14.92 2.88
N ARG A 191 13.06 13.63 2.51
CA ARG A 191 13.58 12.50 3.32
C ARG A 191 14.62 11.69 2.54
N ALA A 192 15.07 10.58 3.11
CA ALA A 192 15.98 9.62 2.48
C ALA A 192 17.27 10.30 2.00
N ASN A 193 17.92 11.02 2.93
CA ASN A 193 19.16 11.76 2.70
C ASN A 193 19.08 12.71 1.48
N GLY A 194 18.08 13.60 1.46
CA GLY A 194 17.92 14.54 0.34
C GLY A 194 17.43 13.87 -0.95
N CYS A 195 16.64 12.81 -0.85
CA CYS A 195 16.24 11.94 -1.96
C CYS A 195 17.42 11.27 -2.69
N THR A 196 18.48 10.90 -1.98
CA THR A 196 19.64 10.18 -2.56
C THR A 196 19.68 8.70 -2.19
N GLU A 197 18.80 8.24 -1.30
CA GLU A 197 18.67 6.84 -0.92
C GLU A 197 17.32 6.25 -1.37
N VAL A 198 17.34 5.03 -1.89
CA VAL A 198 16.12 4.24 -2.18
C VAL A 198 15.86 3.31 -1.00
N LEU A 199 14.73 3.51 -0.32
CA LEU A 199 14.33 2.73 0.86
C LEU A 199 13.02 1.95 0.64
N VAL A 200 12.43 2.04 -0.55
CA VAL A 200 11.23 1.32 -0.95
C VAL A 200 11.27 1.01 -2.44
N TRP A 201 10.75 -0.16 -2.82
CA TRP A 201 10.78 -0.67 -4.17
C TRP A 201 9.41 -1.18 -4.59
N HIS A 202 8.97 -0.77 -5.78
CA HIS A 202 7.72 -1.22 -6.39
C HIS A 202 7.90 -2.60 -7.04
N THR A 203 8.15 -3.63 -6.23
CA THR A 203 8.22 -5.01 -6.71
C THR A 203 6.85 -5.55 -7.11
N ARG A 204 6.83 -6.58 -7.97
CA ARG A 204 5.62 -7.33 -8.32
C ARG A 204 5.93 -8.81 -8.37
N THR A 205 5.09 -9.63 -7.74
CA THR A 205 5.21 -11.08 -7.82
C THR A 205 4.66 -11.59 -9.15
N ALA A 206 5.43 -12.45 -9.82
CA ALA A 206 4.98 -13.08 -11.05
C ALA A 206 3.69 -13.89 -10.83
N LYS A 207 2.74 -13.78 -11.76
CA LYS A 207 1.46 -14.48 -11.66
C LYS A 207 1.67 -15.99 -11.81
N ASN A 208 1.31 -16.75 -10.78
CA ASN A 208 1.27 -18.20 -10.82
C ASN A 208 -0.14 -18.72 -11.14
N PRO A 209 -0.30 -19.69 -12.07
CA PRO A 209 -1.60 -20.26 -12.38
C PRO A 209 -2.09 -21.11 -11.22
N THR A 210 -3.34 -20.88 -10.78
CA THR A 210 -3.98 -21.73 -9.77
C THR A 210 -4.20 -23.13 -10.35
N ARG A 211 -3.75 -24.16 -9.64
CA ARG A 211 -3.90 -25.56 -10.04
C ARG A 211 -4.97 -26.22 -9.18
N ALA A 212 -5.68 -27.19 -9.75
CA ALA A 212 -6.53 -28.08 -8.97
C ALA A 212 -5.69 -29.29 -8.55
N ILE A 213 -5.78 -29.67 -7.27
CA ILE A 213 -5.22 -30.93 -6.78
C ILE A 213 -6.38 -31.87 -6.51
N ARG A 214 -6.44 -32.98 -7.25
CA ARG A 214 -7.42 -34.05 -7.01
C ARG A 214 -6.72 -35.19 -6.28
N LEU A 215 -7.07 -35.38 -5.02
CA LEU A 215 -6.65 -36.54 -4.25
C LEU A 215 -7.69 -37.66 -4.41
N PRO A 216 -7.32 -38.85 -4.91
CA PRO A 216 -8.21 -40.01 -4.93
C PRO A 216 -8.74 -40.33 -3.52
N PRO A 217 -10.00 -40.79 -3.36
CA PRO A 217 -10.60 -41.05 -2.04
C PRO A 217 -9.84 -42.06 -1.18
N ASP A 218 -9.14 -42.99 -1.81
CA ASP A 218 -8.40 -44.11 -1.21
C ASP A 218 -6.94 -43.77 -0.86
N LYS A 219 -6.38 -42.71 -1.45
CA LYS A 219 -5.00 -42.29 -1.17
C LYS A 219 -4.91 -41.32 0.01
N HIS A 220 -3.76 -41.29 0.68
CA HIS A 220 -3.47 -40.31 1.72
C HIS A 220 -4.49 -40.27 2.88
N THR A 221 -5.13 -41.40 3.16
CA THR A 221 -6.18 -41.52 4.21
C THR A 221 -5.60 -41.56 5.62
N HIS A 222 -4.32 -41.90 5.76
CA HIS A 222 -3.62 -42.05 7.04
C HIS A 222 -2.33 -41.21 7.10
N ASP A 223 -2.24 -40.16 6.28
CA ASP A 223 -1.10 -39.23 6.28
C ASP A 223 -1.56 -37.77 6.24
N ASN A 224 -0.59 -36.85 6.23
CA ASN A 224 -0.82 -35.41 6.33
C ASN A 224 -1.31 -34.73 5.04
N ILE A 225 -1.28 -35.41 3.88
CA ILE A 225 -1.47 -34.75 2.58
C ILE A 225 -2.89 -34.22 2.41
N ARG A 226 -3.90 -34.87 2.98
CA ARG A 226 -5.28 -34.34 2.98
C ARG A 226 -5.38 -33.03 3.76
N GLY A 227 -4.78 -32.98 4.96
CA GLY A 227 -4.71 -31.76 5.76
C GLY A 227 -3.95 -30.64 5.06
N LEU A 228 -2.84 -30.97 4.38
CA LEU A 228 -2.08 -30.01 3.57
C LEU A 228 -2.92 -29.44 2.42
N VAL A 229 -3.68 -30.28 1.70
CA VAL A 229 -4.56 -29.82 0.60
C VAL A 229 -5.66 -28.90 1.11
N GLU A 230 -6.29 -29.21 2.25
CA GLU A 230 -7.29 -28.31 2.86
C GLU A 230 -6.67 -26.99 3.30
N ASN A 231 -5.46 -27.01 3.87
CA ASN A 231 -4.72 -25.77 4.18
C ASN A 231 -4.38 -24.96 2.92
N MET A 232 -3.92 -25.62 1.84
CA MET A 232 -3.62 -24.94 0.57
C MET A 232 -4.87 -24.32 -0.07
N LYS A 233 -6.04 -24.96 0.03
CA LYS A 233 -7.33 -24.37 -0.37
C LYS A 233 -7.68 -23.17 0.48
N HIS A 234 -7.55 -23.28 1.80
CA HIS A 234 -7.81 -22.17 2.73
C HIS A 234 -6.92 -20.95 2.44
N LEU A 235 -5.65 -21.18 2.06
CA LEU A 235 -4.71 -20.15 1.64
C LEU A 235 -4.93 -19.64 0.20
N GLY A 236 -5.89 -20.20 -0.54
CA GLY A 236 -6.19 -19.83 -1.93
C GLY A 236 -5.09 -20.22 -2.94
N MET A 237 -4.23 -21.18 -2.59
CA MET A 237 -3.15 -21.65 -3.46
C MET A 237 -3.66 -22.57 -4.58
N ILE A 238 -4.74 -23.28 -4.31
CA ILE A 238 -5.37 -24.26 -5.22
C ILE A 238 -6.88 -24.07 -5.23
N LYS A 239 -7.53 -24.60 -6.27
CA LYS A 239 -8.99 -24.71 -6.37
C LYS A 239 -9.47 -26.05 -5.81
#